data_AF-A0A1I7TP45-F1
#
_entry.id   AF-A0A1I7TP45-F1
#
_cell.length_a   1.000
_cell.length_b   1.000
_cell.length_c   1.000
_cell.angle_alpha   90.00
_cell.angle_beta   90.00
_cell.angle_gamma   90.00
#
_symmetry.space_group_name_H-M   'P 1'
#
loop_
_entity.id
_entity.type
_entity.pdbx_description
1 polymer ?
#
loop_
_entity_poly.entity_id
_entity_poly.type
_entity_poly.pdbx_seq_one_letter_code
_entity_poly.pdbx_strand_id
1 'polypeptide(L)'
;MRASEAGKFYEGEPIWSVYKRLTGRPAHCLFWVGCYFNNTGYMPDVAPDYNQDMELEERIKTLISWLKLPEKERPGLITAYLHQPDAAGHRQENITEALELVDKYLDDLIGALYDEGILECINLVIVSDHGMQVLDKKINVDEYVNLNGLVLSEGVIARLHLNGTGVKVNTVKDIPLRKHYSKSNRVGDIVIEGKPGTYFIKNGKGGGDHGYDYYNENMHTVMFARGPSFKQNVSVPPFQNVQYMNLWLSLLGLEGAVENNGTIGFFDSILRNVPMRENNWNIMEECINYGSVDVLQCQKMPSEEYKKLSNHLETCSSSKNLPIYSTNHCFQSYCENSIIVNKKGNGLCCSINFEMDERRWIVWFVENVDSPCINSFRILMKFFWTTRRQSKTSKG
;
A
#
# COMPACT_ATOMS: atom_id res chain seq x y z
N MET A 1 -2.64 -4.34 25.25
CA MET A 1 -3.18 -3.01 25.62
C MET A 1 -4.36 -3.24 26.55
N ARG A 2 -4.54 -2.46 27.62
CA ARG A 2 -5.74 -2.59 28.46
C ARG A 2 -6.95 -2.06 27.68
N ALA A 3 -8.07 -2.80 27.69
CA ALA A 3 -9.26 -2.46 26.89
C ALA A 3 -9.78 -1.03 27.11
N SER A 4 -9.57 -0.46 28.31
CA SER A 4 -10.01 0.88 28.69
C SER A 4 -9.36 2.04 27.91
N GLU A 5 -8.24 1.81 27.22
CA GLU A 5 -7.51 2.87 26.50
C GLU A 5 -7.54 2.71 24.97
N ALA A 6 -8.11 1.60 24.47
CA ALA A 6 -8.04 1.23 23.06
C ALA A 6 -8.71 2.24 22.11
N GLY A 7 -9.74 2.96 22.57
CA GLY A 7 -10.44 3.97 21.76
C GLY A 7 -9.56 5.12 21.27
N LYS A 8 -8.42 5.36 21.92
CA LYS A 8 -7.45 6.38 21.47
C LYS A 8 -6.54 5.89 20.33
N PHE A 9 -6.54 4.60 20.00
CA PHE A 9 -5.57 3.97 19.11
C PHE A 9 -6.18 3.31 17.87
N TYR A 10 -7.36 2.68 18.00
CA TYR A 10 -8.01 1.99 16.90
C TYR A 10 -8.94 2.93 16.12
N GLU A 11 -8.53 3.26 14.90
CA GLU A 11 -9.29 4.02 13.91
C GLU A 11 -9.71 3.12 12.74
N GLY A 12 -10.49 3.66 11.80
CA GLY A 12 -11.00 2.93 10.65
C GLY A 12 -12.03 1.85 11.03
N GLU A 13 -12.56 1.16 10.03
CA GLU A 13 -13.55 0.11 10.23
C GLU A 13 -12.93 -1.26 9.87
N PRO A 14 -12.78 -2.19 10.84
CA PRO A 14 -12.24 -3.51 10.57
C PRO A 14 -13.25 -4.40 9.82
N ILE A 15 -12.76 -5.43 9.12
CA ILE A 15 -13.58 -6.26 8.23
C ILE A 15 -14.76 -6.95 8.94
N TRP A 16 -14.59 -7.39 10.19
CA TRP A 16 -15.67 -7.97 10.98
C TRP A 16 -16.78 -6.97 11.28
N SER A 17 -16.44 -5.69 11.49
CA SER A 17 -17.42 -4.63 11.67
C SER A 17 -18.24 -4.42 10.41
N VAL A 18 -17.57 -4.29 9.26
CA VAL A 18 -18.23 -4.12 7.96
C VAL A 18 -19.20 -5.28 7.70
N TYR A 19 -18.72 -6.51 7.88
CA TYR A 19 -19.49 -7.73 7.67
C TYR A 19 -20.73 -7.77 8.56
N LYS A 20 -20.58 -7.55 9.87
CA LYS A 20 -21.70 -7.57 10.82
C LYS A 20 -22.70 -6.46 10.57
N ARG A 21 -22.23 -5.23 10.35
CA ARG A 21 -23.07 -4.06 10.09
C ARG A 21 -23.96 -4.24 8.87
N LEU A 22 -23.43 -4.85 7.81
CA LEU A 22 -24.16 -4.99 6.54
C LEU A 22 -24.97 -6.28 6.42
N THR A 23 -24.53 -7.37 7.02
CA THR A 23 -25.19 -8.68 6.87
C THR A 23 -26.02 -9.10 8.08
N GLY A 24 -25.73 -8.55 9.26
CA GLY A 24 -26.28 -9.01 10.54
C GLY A 24 -25.85 -10.44 10.93
N ARG A 25 -24.96 -11.08 10.17
CA ARG A 25 -24.50 -12.46 10.42
C ARG A 25 -23.31 -12.49 11.39
N PRO A 26 -23.11 -13.60 12.12
CA PRO A 26 -22.04 -13.68 13.11
C PRO A 26 -20.64 -13.61 12.50
N ALA A 27 -19.71 -12.98 13.22
CA ALA A 27 -18.28 -13.03 12.94
C ALA A 27 -17.53 -13.48 14.18
N HIS A 28 -16.60 -14.43 14.04
CA HIS A 28 -15.80 -14.93 15.15
C HIS A 28 -14.33 -14.58 14.95
N CYS A 29 -13.61 -14.35 16.04
CA CYS A 29 -12.23 -13.94 16.01
C CYS A 29 -11.41 -14.67 17.06
N LEU A 30 -10.54 -15.57 16.61
CA LEU A 30 -9.53 -16.19 17.44
C LEU A 30 -8.25 -15.34 17.40
N PHE A 31 -8.09 -14.47 18.39
CA PHE A 31 -6.83 -13.78 18.70
C PHE A 31 -6.31 -12.73 17.71
N TRP A 32 -7.11 -12.31 16.73
CA TRP A 32 -6.69 -11.24 15.82
C TRP A 32 -6.61 -9.88 16.54
N VAL A 33 -5.60 -9.09 16.21
CA VAL A 33 -5.36 -7.78 16.81
C VAL A 33 -6.57 -6.86 16.59
N GLY A 34 -7.13 -6.35 17.69
CA GLY A 34 -8.24 -5.40 17.68
C GLY A 34 -9.62 -6.02 17.90
N CYS A 35 -9.78 -7.34 17.80
CA CYS A 35 -11.09 -7.98 18.02
C CYS A 35 -11.66 -7.81 19.43
N TYR A 36 -10.80 -7.55 20.41
CA TYR A 36 -11.19 -7.27 21.80
C TYR A 36 -11.74 -5.85 22.01
N PHE A 37 -11.71 -4.98 20.99
CA PHE A 37 -12.16 -3.59 21.10
C PHE A 37 -13.27 -3.24 20.11
N ASN A 38 -14.33 -2.59 20.60
CA ASN A 38 -15.50 -2.21 19.80
C ASN A 38 -15.40 -0.74 19.37
N ASN A 39 -14.72 -0.46 18.26
CA ASN A 39 -14.51 0.91 17.79
C ASN A 39 -15.68 1.48 16.95
N THR A 40 -16.55 0.62 16.42
CA THR A 40 -17.61 0.99 15.46
C THR A 40 -19.03 0.66 15.92
N GLY A 41 -19.17 -0.04 17.05
CA GLY A 41 -20.43 -0.65 17.50
C GLY A 41 -20.59 -2.11 17.08
N TYR A 42 -19.76 -2.64 16.17
CA TYR A 42 -19.90 -3.98 15.59
C TYR A 42 -18.67 -4.87 15.83
N MET A 43 -18.45 -5.28 17.08
CA MET A 43 -17.42 -6.26 17.47
C MET A 43 -17.77 -7.70 17.04
N PRO A 44 -16.81 -8.63 16.85
CA PRO A 44 -17.12 -10.06 16.65
C PRO A 44 -18.02 -10.61 17.76
N ASP A 45 -18.86 -11.59 17.45
CA ASP A 45 -19.78 -12.24 18.40
C ASP A 45 -19.02 -13.12 19.40
N VAL A 46 -17.93 -13.71 18.94
CA VAL A 46 -17.01 -14.50 19.78
C VAL A 46 -15.59 -13.99 19.53
N ALA A 47 -14.97 -13.48 20.59
CA ALA A 47 -13.58 -13.02 20.59
C ALA A 47 -12.94 -13.29 21.96
N PRO A 48 -12.43 -14.51 22.22
CA PRO A 48 -11.75 -14.81 23.48
C PRO A 48 -10.51 -13.94 23.65
N ASP A 49 -10.17 -13.68 24.93
CA ASP A 49 -8.93 -12.99 25.29
C ASP A 49 -7.72 -13.73 24.74
N TYR A 50 -6.71 -12.98 24.28
CA TYR A 50 -5.49 -13.57 23.74
C TYR A 50 -4.84 -14.54 24.74
N ASN A 51 -4.73 -15.80 24.34
CA ASN A 51 -4.00 -16.82 25.07
C ASN A 51 -2.93 -17.43 24.16
N GLN A 52 -1.68 -17.06 24.40
CA GLN A 52 -0.55 -17.60 23.64
C GLN A 52 -0.35 -19.09 23.89
N ASP A 53 -0.66 -19.55 25.10
CA ASP A 53 -0.42 -20.91 25.58
C ASP A 53 -1.54 -21.88 25.17
N MET A 54 -2.58 -21.41 24.48
CA MET A 54 -3.62 -22.28 23.94
C MET A 54 -3.00 -23.25 22.92
N GLU A 55 -3.15 -24.55 23.18
CA GLU A 55 -2.58 -25.63 22.38
C GLU A 55 -3.11 -25.60 20.95
N LEU A 56 -2.28 -26.04 20.00
CA LEU A 56 -2.62 -26.06 18.58
C LEU A 56 -3.88 -26.87 18.28
N GLU A 57 -4.00 -28.05 18.88
CA GLU A 57 -5.17 -28.91 18.73
C GLU A 57 -6.44 -28.22 19.24
N GLU A 58 -6.35 -27.48 20.35
CA GLU A 58 -7.48 -26.74 20.90
C GLU A 58 -7.91 -25.59 19.98
N ARG A 59 -6.95 -24.88 19.36
CA ARG A 59 -7.23 -23.85 18.35
C ARG A 59 -7.97 -24.44 17.17
N ILE A 60 -7.51 -25.57 16.62
CA ILE A 60 -8.17 -26.26 15.50
C ILE A 60 -9.59 -26.68 15.89
N LYS A 61 -9.76 -27.36 17.03
CA LYS A 61 -11.07 -27.77 17.53
C LYS A 61 -12.02 -26.59 17.68
N THR A 62 -11.52 -25.45 18.15
CA THR A 62 -12.30 -24.21 18.26
C THR A 62 -12.79 -23.75 16.90
N LEU A 63 -11.90 -23.64 15.90
CA LEU A 63 -12.26 -23.21 14.54
C LEU A 63 -13.28 -24.16 13.89
N ILE A 64 -13.06 -25.46 13.98
CA ILE A 64 -13.98 -26.47 13.44
C ILE A 64 -15.33 -26.41 14.16
N SER A 65 -15.35 -26.25 15.49
CA SER A 65 -16.60 -26.16 16.25
C SER A 65 -17.46 -24.96 15.83
N TRP A 66 -16.83 -23.81 15.54
CA TRP A 66 -17.53 -22.63 15.05
C TRP A 66 -18.16 -22.86 13.68
N LEU A 67 -17.45 -23.53 12.77
CA LEU A 67 -17.96 -23.87 11.45
C LEU A 67 -19.11 -24.91 11.49
N LYS A 68 -19.22 -25.67 12.57
CA LYS A 68 -20.28 -26.68 12.79
C LYS A 68 -21.52 -26.15 13.51
N LEU A 69 -21.53 -24.89 13.95
CA LEU A 69 -22.68 -24.27 14.59
C LEU A 69 -23.94 -24.31 13.68
N PRO A 70 -25.16 -24.23 14.24
CA PRO A 70 -26.38 -24.06 13.45
C PRO A 70 -26.28 -22.82 12.55
N GLU A 71 -26.93 -22.84 11.38
CA GLU A 71 -26.78 -21.80 10.33
C GLU A 71 -26.92 -20.35 10.83
N LYS A 72 -27.80 -20.10 11.80
CA LYS A 72 -28.03 -18.76 12.37
C LYS A 72 -26.91 -18.28 13.29
N GLU A 73 -26.20 -19.20 13.93
CA GLU A 73 -25.11 -18.94 14.88
C GLU A 73 -23.73 -19.13 14.23
N ARG A 74 -23.68 -19.83 13.09
CA ARG A 74 -22.45 -20.10 12.35
C ARG A 74 -21.89 -18.80 11.76
N PRO A 75 -20.63 -18.46 12.05
CA PRO A 75 -20.03 -17.25 11.52
C PRO A 75 -19.76 -17.40 10.03
N GLY A 76 -20.00 -16.33 9.26
CA GLY A 76 -19.56 -16.26 7.87
C GLY A 76 -18.18 -15.63 7.68
N LEU A 77 -17.58 -15.13 8.78
CA LEU A 77 -16.22 -14.64 8.81
C LEU A 77 -15.52 -15.15 10.08
N ILE A 78 -14.36 -15.78 9.90
CA ILE A 78 -13.48 -16.19 10.98
C ILE A 78 -12.09 -15.61 10.73
N THR A 79 -11.51 -14.96 11.74
CA THR A 79 -10.09 -14.58 11.75
C THR A 79 -9.37 -15.39 12.82
N ALA A 80 -8.18 -15.90 12.53
CA ALA A 80 -7.41 -16.71 13.47
C ALA A 80 -5.93 -16.34 13.44
N TYR A 81 -5.26 -16.37 14.59
CA TYR A 81 -3.85 -16.01 14.72
C TYR A 81 -3.04 -17.12 15.42
N LEU A 82 -1.82 -17.32 14.91
CA LEU A 82 -0.78 -18.16 15.49
C LEU A 82 0.50 -17.31 15.62
N HIS A 83 1.17 -17.40 16.77
CA HIS A 83 2.32 -16.56 17.11
C HIS A 83 3.66 -17.08 16.59
N GLN A 84 3.70 -18.32 16.08
CA GLN A 84 4.88 -18.88 15.44
C GLN A 84 4.81 -18.64 13.93
N PRO A 85 5.96 -18.46 13.24
CA PRO A 85 7.33 -18.62 13.76
C PRO A 85 7.95 -17.34 14.35
N ASP A 86 7.20 -16.25 14.46
CA ASP A 86 7.70 -14.95 14.93
C ASP A 86 8.38 -15.06 16.31
N ALA A 87 7.73 -15.71 17.27
CA ALA A 87 8.25 -15.82 18.62
C ALA A 87 9.61 -16.57 18.69
N ALA A 88 9.78 -17.64 17.91
CA ALA A 88 11.06 -18.33 17.76
C ALA A 88 12.11 -17.42 17.08
N GLY A 89 11.69 -16.64 16.07
CA GLY A 89 12.53 -15.66 15.40
C GLY A 89 13.09 -14.60 16.36
N HIS A 90 12.25 -13.99 17.21
CA HIS A 90 12.70 -13.04 18.23
C HIS A 90 13.72 -13.65 19.19
N ARG A 91 13.42 -14.86 19.69
CA ARG A 91 14.27 -15.57 20.66
C ARG A 91 15.51 -16.22 20.05
N GLN A 92 15.64 -16.22 18.72
CA GLN A 92 16.69 -16.93 17.98
C GLN A 92 16.72 -18.42 18.34
N GLU A 93 15.53 -18.99 18.54
CA GLU A 93 15.34 -20.44 18.72
C GLU A 93 15.48 -21.17 17.38
N ASN A 94 15.35 -22.51 17.41
CA ASN A 94 15.39 -23.30 16.18
C ASN A 94 14.19 -22.97 15.28
N ILE A 95 14.43 -22.11 14.28
CA ILE A 95 13.38 -21.66 13.35
C ILE A 95 12.82 -22.83 12.53
N THR A 96 13.61 -23.87 12.27
CA THR A 96 13.15 -25.05 11.54
C THR A 96 12.08 -25.80 12.34
N GLU A 97 12.29 -26.02 13.63
CA GLU A 97 11.29 -26.65 14.51
C GLU A 97 10.02 -25.80 14.61
N ALA A 98 10.15 -24.48 14.68
CA ALA A 98 8.99 -23.57 14.69
C ALA A 98 8.21 -23.62 13.37
N LEU A 99 8.89 -23.76 12.24
CA LEU A 99 8.26 -23.92 10.93
C LEU A 99 7.61 -25.29 10.77
N GLU A 100 8.23 -26.37 11.24
CA GLU A 100 7.64 -27.71 11.28
C GLU A 100 6.35 -27.73 12.13
N LEU A 101 6.32 -26.97 13.22
CA LEU A 101 5.13 -26.80 14.05
C LEU A 101 4.00 -26.08 13.31
N VAL A 102 4.33 -25.00 12.58
CA VAL A 102 3.35 -24.26 11.75
C VAL A 102 2.84 -25.12 10.60
N ASP A 103 3.72 -25.86 9.93
CA ASP A 103 3.36 -26.78 8.85
C ASP A 103 2.41 -27.88 9.35
N LYS A 104 2.74 -28.51 10.50
CA LYS A 104 1.87 -29.48 11.16
C LYS A 104 0.50 -28.89 11.51
N TYR A 105 0.45 -27.66 12.04
CA TYR A 105 -0.81 -26.99 12.36
C TYR A 105 -1.69 -26.80 11.12
N LEU A 106 -1.08 -26.40 9.99
CA LEU A 106 -1.80 -26.20 8.74
C LEU A 106 -2.29 -27.53 8.16
N ASP A 107 -1.47 -28.59 8.20
CA ASP A 107 -1.86 -29.93 7.77
C ASP A 107 -3.03 -30.47 8.60
N ASP A 108 -2.93 -30.41 9.93
CA ASP A 108 -4.00 -30.85 10.84
C ASP A 108 -5.30 -30.04 10.64
N LEU A 109 -5.20 -28.72 10.42
CA LEU A 109 -6.36 -27.86 10.16
C LEU A 109 -7.03 -28.21 8.82
N ILE A 110 -6.24 -28.35 7.75
CA ILE A 110 -6.75 -28.68 6.42
C ILE A 110 -7.35 -30.10 6.43
N GLY A 111 -6.70 -31.05 7.10
CA GLY A 111 -7.21 -32.40 7.32
C GLY A 111 -8.55 -32.40 8.05
N ALA A 112 -8.66 -31.67 9.17
CA ALA A 112 -9.91 -31.56 9.90
C ALA A 112 -11.04 -30.92 9.07
N LEU A 113 -10.73 -29.89 8.26
CA LEU A 113 -11.70 -29.30 7.33
C LEU A 113 -12.13 -30.28 6.22
N TYR A 114 -11.21 -31.12 5.75
CA TYR A 114 -11.50 -32.15 4.75
C TYR A 114 -12.38 -33.25 5.33
N ASP A 115 -12.04 -33.78 6.51
CA ASP A 115 -12.77 -34.84 7.20
C ASP A 115 -14.22 -34.44 7.53
N GLU A 116 -14.43 -33.16 7.86
CA GLU A 116 -15.76 -32.59 8.09
C GLU A 116 -16.50 -32.24 6.79
N GLY A 117 -15.88 -32.41 5.61
CA GLY A 117 -16.47 -32.09 4.31
C GLY A 117 -16.65 -30.59 4.05
N ILE A 118 -15.95 -29.73 4.79
CA ILE A 118 -16.10 -28.26 4.77
C ILE A 118 -15.07 -27.59 3.84
N LEU A 119 -13.91 -28.24 3.61
CA LEU A 119 -12.77 -27.64 2.92
C LEU A 119 -13.11 -27.01 1.56
N GLU A 120 -13.96 -27.66 0.76
CA GLU A 120 -14.34 -27.18 -0.58
C GLU A 120 -15.48 -26.13 -0.55
N CYS A 121 -16.06 -25.87 0.62
CA CYS A 121 -17.13 -24.89 0.81
C CYS A 121 -16.63 -23.55 1.37
N ILE A 122 -15.38 -23.48 1.81
CA ILE A 122 -14.81 -22.27 2.43
C ILE A 122 -13.74 -21.63 1.56
N ASN A 123 -13.58 -20.32 1.70
CA ASN A 123 -12.39 -19.60 1.25
C ASN A 123 -11.41 -19.50 2.41
N LEU A 124 -10.35 -20.31 2.38
CA LEU A 124 -9.24 -20.27 3.32
C LEU A 124 -8.11 -19.43 2.74
N VAL A 125 -7.62 -18.49 3.52
CA VAL A 125 -6.50 -17.63 3.13
C VAL A 125 -5.54 -17.54 4.31
N ILE A 126 -4.29 -17.90 4.05
CA ILE A 126 -3.19 -17.92 5.02
C ILE A 126 -2.29 -16.74 4.69
N VAL A 127 -1.98 -15.91 5.68
CA VAL A 127 -1.16 -14.70 5.52
C VAL A 127 -0.15 -14.60 6.66
N SER A 128 0.91 -13.82 6.45
CA SER A 128 1.78 -13.30 7.50
C SER A 128 1.69 -11.78 7.57
N ASP A 129 1.96 -11.21 8.74
CA ASP A 129 1.98 -9.78 9.03
C ASP A 129 3.31 -9.12 8.61
N HIS A 130 4.43 -9.78 8.87
CA HIS A 130 5.78 -9.36 8.44
C HIS A 130 6.73 -10.57 8.29
N GLY A 131 7.95 -10.28 7.87
CA GLY A 131 9.08 -11.20 7.95
C GLY A 131 9.88 -11.04 9.25
N MET A 132 11.16 -11.44 9.22
CA MET A 132 12.05 -11.46 10.40
C MET A 132 13.50 -11.18 10.00
N GLN A 133 14.24 -10.49 10.85
CA GLN A 133 15.67 -10.22 10.64
C GLN A 133 16.47 -10.43 11.93
N VAL A 134 17.60 -11.13 11.80
CA VAL A 134 18.56 -11.28 12.91
C VAL A 134 19.24 -9.94 13.21
N LEU A 135 19.30 -9.56 14.48
CA LEU A 135 19.99 -8.35 14.91
C LEU A 135 21.49 -8.60 15.06
N ASP A 136 22.31 -7.80 14.38
CA ASP A 136 23.78 -7.87 14.43
C ASP A 136 24.44 -6.54 14.82
N LYS A 137 23.70 -5.43 14.73
CA LYS A 137 24.20 -4.09 15.03
C LYS A 137 23.31 -3.37 16.04
N LYS A 138 23.94 -2.86 17.10
CA LYS A 138 23.27 -2.00 18.10
C LYS A 138 23.77 -0.58 17.98
N ILE A 139 22.86 0.38 18.04
CA ILE A 139 23.17 1.80 18.03
C ILE A 139 22.58 2.42 19.29
N ASN A 140 23.48 2.95 20.14
CA ASN A 140 23.07 3.75 21.27
C ASN A 140 22.79 5.17 20.81
N VAL A 141 21.52 5.59 20.87
CA VAL A 141 21.10 6.90 20.34
C VAL A 141 21.73 8.03 21.16
N ASP A 142 21.97 7.83 22.45
CA ASP A 142 22.55 8.81 23.39
C ASP A 142 24.01 9.19 23.01
N GLU A 143 24.69 8.37 22.21
CA GLU A 143 26.06 8.66 21.73
C GLU A 143 26.07 9.69 20.59
N TYR A 144 24.94 9.88 19.91
CA TYR A 144 24.82 10.74 18.73
C TYR A 144 23.90 11.95 18.96
N VAL A 145 22.93 11.83 19.87
CA VAL A 145 21.92 12.86 20.13
C VAL A 145 21.78 13.08 21.62
N ASN A 146 21.85 14.34 22.07
CA ASN A 146 21.50 14.70 23.44
C ASN A 146 19.98 14.54 23.64
N LEU A 147 19.58 13.54 24.43
CA LEU A 147 18.18 13.22 24.69
C LEU A 147 17.52 14.09 25.77
N ASN A 148 18.18 15.13 26.28
CA ASN A 148 17.56 16.03 27.26
C ASN A 148 16.27 16.66 26.69
N GLY A 149 15.14 16.41 27.35
CA GLY A 149 13.82 16.88 26.89
C GLY A 149 13.21 16.03 25.76
N LEU A 150 13.80 14.87 25.43
CA LEU A 150 13.30 13.92 24.44
C LEU A 150 12.93 12.59 25.10
N VAL A 151 11.93 11.92 24.53
CA VAL A 151 11.54 10.54 24.85
C VAL A 151 11.88 9.67 23.64
N LEU A 152 12.76 8.69 23.85
CA LEU A 152 13.12 7.70 22.85
C LEU A 152 12.18 6.49 22.92
N SER A 153 11.49 6.21 21.81
CA SER A 153 10.93 4.89 21.52
C SER A 153 12.01 4.08 20.83
N GLU A 154 12.54 3.08 21.54
CA GLU A 154 13.53 2.11 21.04
C GLU A 154 12.91 1.13 20.02
N GLY A 155 13.76 0.42 19.27
CA GLY A 155 13.34 -0.57 18.28
C GLY A 155 14.23 -0.59 17.03
N VAL A 156 13.83 -1.37 16.01
CA VAL A 156 14.48 -1.34 14.69
C VAL A 156 14.25 -0.02 13.92
N ILE A 157 13.17 0.67 14.27
CA ILE A 157 12.91 2.07 13.94
C ILE A 157 12.81 2.83 15.26
N ALA A 158 13.76 3.73 15.51
CA ALA A 158 13.69 4.61 16.66
C ALA A 158 12.82 5.83 16.36
N ARG A 159 12.03 6.25 17.35
CA ARG A 159 11.25 7.51 17.28
C ARG A 159 11.60 8.39 18.46
N LEU A 160 11.90 9.65 18.19
CA LEU A 160 12.08 10.65 19.24
C LEU A 160 10.81 11.50 19.33
N HIS A 161 10.37 11.74 20.56
CA HIS A 161 9.24 12.60 20.89
C HIS A 161 9.70 13.72 21.82
N LEU A 162 9.22 14.94 21.63
CA LEU A 162 9.46 16.02 22.58
C LEU A 162 8.69 15.79 23.88
N ASN A 163 9.37 15.94 25.02
CA ASN A 163 8.78 15.73 26.34
C ASN A 163 8.00 16.97 26.80
N GLY A 164 6.67 16.86 26.89
CA GLY A 164 5.84 17.76 27.71
C GLY A 164 5.69 19.22 27.25
N THR A 165 6.06 19.57 26.01
CA THR A 165 6.05 20.97 25.55
C THR A 165 4.86 21.35 24.67
N GLY A 166 4.05 20.40 24.18
CA GLY A 166 3.02 20.69 23.18
C GLY A 166 3.58 21.20 21.84
N VAL A 167 4.91 21.17 21.67
CA VAL A 167 5.63 21.53 20.46
C VAL A 167 5.92 20.26 19.67
N LYS A 168 5.69 20.29 18.36
CA LYS A 168 5.99 19.20 17.42
C LYS A 168 7.10 19.65 16.47
N VAL A 169 8.18 18.89 16.35
CA VAL A 169 9.26 19.13 15.40
C VAL A 169 9.17 18.07 14.32
N ASN A 170 8.77 18.42 13.10
CA ASN A 170 8.62 17.44 12.02
C ASN A 170 9.88 17.37 11.15
N THR A 171 10.69 16.31 11.23
CA THR A 171 11.61 15.89 10.14
C THR A 171 10.97 14.85 9.21
N VAL A 172 9.74 14.46 9.54
CA VAL A 172 8.87 13.46 8.88
C VAL A 172 8.60 13.73 7.39
N LYS A 173 8.87 14.95 6.89
CA LYS A 173 8.74 15.30 5.46
C LYS A 173 9.71 14.52 4.56
N ASP A 174 10.84 14.08 5.09
CA ASP A 174 11.86 13.37 4.32
C ASP A 174 11.65 11.85 4.28
N ILE A 175 10.66 11.34 5.01
CA ILE A 175 10.28 9.92 4.93
C ILE A 175 9.76 9.64 3.51
N PRO A 176 10.27 8.61 2.82
CA PRO A 176 9.84 8.29 1.46
C PRO A 176 8.31 8.17 1.38
N LEU A 177 7.69 8.94 0.47
CA LEU A 177 6.22 9.01 0.32
C LEU A 177 5.56 7.62 0.24
N ARG A 178 6.24 6.65 -0.41
CA ARG A 178 5.78 5.25 -0.54
C ARG A 178 5.54 4.53 0.79
N LYS A 179 6.15 4.98 1.89
CA LYS A 179 5.95 4.39 3.23
C LYS A 179 4.63 4.84 3.85
N HIS A 180 4.04 5.95 3.37
CA HIS A 180 2.83 6.56 3.93
C HIS A 180 2.90 6.79 5.46
N TYR A 181 4.11 6.92 6.02
CA TYR A 181 4.38 6.91 7.46
C TYR A 181 4.70 8.31 7.99
N SER A 182 3.83 9.28 7.72
CA SER A 182 4.10 10.69 8.03
C SER A 182 2.93 11.50 8.56
N LYS A 183 1.70 11.09 8.26
CA LYS A 183 0.51 11.93 8.51
C LYS A 183 0.04 11.93 9.96
N SER A 184 0.40 10.94 10.77
CA SER A 184 -0.08 10.82 12.15
C SER A 184 0.89 11.46 13.14
N ASN A 185 0.35 12.14 14.15
CA ASN A 185 1.13 12.66 15.28
C ASN A 185 1.72 11.54 16.15
N ARG A 186 1.23 10.29 16.02
CA ARG A 186 1.75 9.12 16.74
C ARG A 186 3.10 8.61 16.21
N VAL A 187 3.51 9.02 15.01
CA VAL A 187 4.77 8.61 14.36
C VAL A 187 6.00 9.15 15.09
N GLY A 188 5.84 10.24 15.84
CA GLY A 188 6.95 10.96 16.48
C GLY A 188 7.42 12.16 15.68
N ASP A 189 8.34 12.90 16.29
CA ASP A 189 8.91 14.14 15.75
C ASP A 189 10.05 13.81 14.77
N ILE A 190 10.93 12.89 15.19
CA ILE A 190 12.05 12.40 14.41
C ILE A 190 11.98 10.88 14.32
N VAL A 191 12.09 10.36 13.10
CA VAL A 191 12.20 8.92 12.83
C VAL A 191 13.63 8.61 12.42
N ILE A 192 14.22 7.59 13.05
CA ILE A 192 15.58 7.12 12.79
C ILE A 192 15.49 5.69 12.25
N GLU A 193 15.97 5.50 11.02
CA GLU A 193 15.95 4.21 10.34
C GLU A 193 17.38 3.68 10.13
N GLY A 194 17.56 2.39 10.37
CA GLY A 194 18.81 1.68 10.13
C GLY A 194 18.69 0.68 8.98
N LYS A 195 19.82 0.12 8.55
CA LYS A 195 19.80 -1.06 7.67
C LYS A 195 19.27 -2.28 8.44
N PRO A 196 18.68 -3.28 7.77
CA PRO A 196 18.32 -4.54 8.41
C PRO A 196 19.45 -5.09 9.28
N GLY A 197 19.11 -5.58 10.48
CA GLY A 197 20.05 -6.02 11.52
C GLY A 197 20.39 -4.93 12.55
N THR A 198 20.06 -3.67 12.27
CA THR A 198 20.25 -2.55 13.20
C THR A 198 19.13 -2.49 14.24
N TYR A 199 19.50 -2.27 15.50
CA TYR A 199 18.58 -2.01 16.60
C TYR A 199 19.00 -0.75 17.38
N PHE A 200 18.06 0.18 17.57
CA PHE A 200 18.29 1.42 18.29
C PHE A 200 17.81 1.27 19.74
N ILE A 201 18.71 1.48 20.69
CA ILE A 201 18.44 1.16 22.10
C ILE A 201 19.27 2.01 23.03
N LYS A 202 18.82 2.19 24.28
CA LYS A 202 19.63 2.74 25.36
C LYS A 202 20.38 1.64 26.14
N ASN A 203 19.76 0.49 26.41
CA ASN A 203 20.34 -0.62 27.19
C ASN A 203 19.93 -2.02 26.67
N GLY A 204 20.91 -2.90 26.39
CA GLY A 204 20.78 -4.13 25.57
C GLY A 204 20.12 -5.40 26.15
N LYS A 205 19.42 -6.15 25.28
CA LYS A 205 19.76 -7.52 24.82
C LYS A 205 19.41 -7.69 23.32
N GLY A 206 20.02 -8.67 22.63
CA GLY A 206 19.86 -8.92 21.18
C GLY A 206 18.74 -9.93 20.88
N GLY A 207 18.62 -10.38 19.63
CA GLY A 207 17.59 -11.31 19.17
C GLY A 207 17.36 -11.22 17.66
N GLY A 208 16.21 -11.68 17.21
CA GLY A 208 15.62 -11.26 15.93
C GLY A 208 14.63 -10.14 16.16
N ASP A 209 14.37 -9.32 15.14
CA ASP A 209 13.29 -8.35 15.16
C ASP A 209 12.86 -8.00 13.72
N HIS A 210 11.80 -7.20 13.59
CA HIS A 210 11.16 -6.83 12.34
C HIS A 210 10.61 -5.40 12.41
N GLY A 211 10.24 -4.85 11.24
CA GLY A 211 9.77 -3.46 11.11
C GLY A 211 10.70 -2.57 10.30
N TYR A 212 11.75 -3.12 9.68
CA TYR A 212 12.54 -2.42 8.67
C TYR A 212 11.70 -2.06 7.43
N ASP A 213 12.33 -1.39 6.47
CA ASP A 213 11.69 -1.08 5.20
C ASP A 213 11.09 -2.34 4.54
N TYR A 214 9.78 -2.29 4.23
CA TYR A 214 9.04 -3.42 3.67
C TYR A 214 9.55 -3.87 2.28
N TYR A 215 10.43 -3.09 1.63
CA TYR A 215 11.11 -3.53 0.42
C TYR A 215 12.22 -4.56 0.65
N ASN A 216 12.78 -4.65 1.86
CA ASN A 216 13.78 -5.68 2.15
C ASN A 216 13.12 -7.07 2.13
N GLU A 217 13.73 -8.02 1.43
CA GLU A 217 13.17 -9.37 1.20
C GLU A 217 12.90 -10.13 2.51
N ASN A 218 13.74 -9.94 3.51
CA ASN A 218 13.56 -10.49 4.86
C ASN A 218 12.32 -9.96 5.60
N MET A 219 11.72 -8.86 5.15
CA MET A 219 10.46 -8.32 5.69
C MET A 219 9.22 -8.75 4.88
N HIS A 220 9.42 -9.48 3.78
CA HIS A 220 8.30 -9.95 2.96
C HIS A 220 7.50 -11.00 3.71
N THR A 221 6.21 -11.06 3.37
CA THR A 221 5.24 -11.97 3.97
C THR A 221 4.84 -13.07 3.00
N VAL A 222 4.11 -14.05 3.49
CA VAL A 222 3.47 -15.08 2.66
C VAL A 222 1.98 -14.80 2.47
N MET A 223 1.43 -15.26 1.35
CA MET A 223 0.00 -15.38 1.12
C MET A 223 -0.27 -16.69 0.38
N PHE A 224 -1.15 -17.52 0.93
CA PHE A 224 -1.73 -18.66 0.25
C PHE A 224 -3.25 -18.57 0.31
N ALA A 225 -3.93 -18.99 -0.75
CA ALA A 225 -5.39 -18.95 -0.81
C ALA A 225 -5.93 -20.21 -1.49
N ARG A 226 -7.00 -20.75 -0.93
CA ARG A 226 -7.74 -21.91 -1.46
C ARG A 226 -9.22 -21.70 -1.20
N GLY A 227 -10.05 -22.05 -2.17
CA GLY A 227 -11.49 -22.09 -1.98
C GLY A 227 -12.28 -21.98 -3.28
N PRO A 228 -13.62 -22.05 -3.20
CA PRO A 228 -14.50 -22.03 -4.36
C PRO A 228 -14.45 -20.70 -5.12
N SER A 229 -14.08 -19.59 -4.46
CA SER A 229 -14.00 -18.27 -5.10
C SER A 229 -12.67 -18.04 -5.84
N PHE A 230 -11.63 -18.83 -5.57
CA PHE A 230 -10.30 -18.64 -6.14
C PHE A 230 -10.06 -19.51 -7.37
N LYS A 231 -9.38 -18.95 -8.38
CA LYS A 231 -8.82 -19.74 -9.49
C LYS A 231 -7.72 -20.66 -8.95
N GLN A 232 -7.61 -21.85 -9.53
CA GLN A 232 -6.60 -22.82 -9.15
C GLN A 232 -5.29 -22.57 -9.91
N ASN A 233 -4.16 -22.92 -9.29
CA ASN A 233 -2.82 -22.87 -9.89
C ASN A 233 -2.43 -21.48 -10.41
N VAL A 234 -2.78 -20.43 -9.67
CA VAL A 234 -2.40 -19.05 -9.99
C VAL A 234 -1.34 -18.58 -9.00
N SER A 235 -0.27 -17.99 -9.53
CA SER A 235 0.71 -17.23 -8.78
C SER A 235 0.66 -15.77 -9.23
N VAL A 236 0.78 -14.85 -8.27
CA VAL A 236 0.76 -13.40 -8.53
C VAL A 236 2.11 -12.79 -8.18
N PRO A 237 2.51 -11.70 -8.86
CA PRO A 237 3.69 -10.93 -8.45
C PRO A 237 3.56 -10.41 -7.01
N PRO A 238 4.67 -10.11 -6.32
CA PRO A 238 4.63 -9.51 -4.98
C PRO A 238 3.78 -8.23 -4.94
N PHE A 239 3.03 -8.06 -3.85
CA PHE A 239 2.12 -6.93 -3.65
C PHE A 239 2.04 -6.55 -2.16
N GLN A 240 1.42 -5.42 -1.85
CA GLN A 240 1.29 -4.91 -0.48
C GLN A 240 0.03 -5.43 0.22
N ASN A 241 0.11 -5.77 1.51
CA ASN A 241 -1.00 -6.29 2.31
C ASN A 241 -2.21 -5.33 2.42
N VAL A 242 -2.05 -4.03 2.13
CA VAL A 242 -3.15 -3.05 2.05
C VAL A 242 -4.23 -3.45 1.03
N GLN A 243 -3.90 -4.34 0.08
CA GLN A 243 -4.85 -4.88 -0.89
C GLN A 243 -5.87 -5.85 -0.27
N TYR A 244 -5.58 -6.45 0.90
CA TYR A 244 -6.41 -7.50 1.48
C TYR A 244 -7.82 -7.05 1.86
N MET A 245 -8.02 -5.80 2.28
CA MET A 245 -9.38 -5.32 2.61
C MET A 245 -10.33 -5.51 1.42
N ASN A 246 -9.93 -5.09 0.21
CA ASN A 246 -10.73 -5.28 -0.99
C ASN A 246 -10.92 -6.74 -1.38
N LEU A 247 -9.94 -7.62 -1.08
CA LEU A 247 -10.11 -9.06 -1.27
C LEU A 247 -11.24 -9.59 -0.39
N TRP A 248 -11.23 -9.29 0.92
CA TRP A 248 -12.26 -9.76 1.85
C TRP A 248 -13.64 -9.22 1.50
N LEU A 249 -13.72 -7.93 1.17
CA LEU A 249 -14.97 -7.33 0.70
C LEU A 249 -15.50 -8.08 -0.53
N SER A 250 -14.64 -8.43 -1.49
CA SER A 250 -15.06 -9.18 -2.68
C SER A 250 -15.50 -10.62 -2.35
N LEU A 251 -14.79 -11.30 -1.46
CA LEU A 251 -15.15 -12.67 -1.05
C LEU A 251 -16.46 -12.74 -0.25
N LEU A 252 -16.82 -11.65 0.42
CA LEU A 252 -18.03 -11.52 1.22
C LEU A 252 -19.20 -10.88 0.44
N GLY A 253 -18.99 -10.40 -0.79
CA GLY A 253 -19.98 -9.67 -1.58
C GLY A 253 -20.34 -8.29 -1.00
N LEU A 254 -19.34 -7.58 -0.48
CA LEU A 254 -19.44 -6.29 0.21
C LEU A 254 -18.54 -5.22 -0.45
N GLU A 255 -18.36 -5.27 -1.76
CA GLU A 255 -17.48 -4.37 -2.50
C GLU A 255 -17.84 -2.90 -2.26
N GLY A 256 -16.83 -2.07 -2.00
CA GLY A 256 -17.04 -0.63 -1.76
C GLY A 256 -17.74 -0.28 -0.44
N ALA A 257 -17.99 -1.26 0.43
CA ALA A 257 -18.68 -1.05 1.71
C ALA A 257 -17.91 -0.13 2.69
N VAL A 258 -16.59 -0.04 2.53
CA VAL A 258 -15.71 0.82 3.32
C VAL A 258 -14.56 1.34 2.46
N GLU A 259 -14.24 2.63 2.63
CA GLU A 259 -13.05 3.22 2.01
C GLU A 259 -11.77 2.65 2.64
N ASN A 260 -10.79 2.33 1.78
CA ASN A 260 -9.48 1.86 2.21
C ASN A 260 -8.43 2.23 1.16
N ASN A 261 -7.15 1.94 1.43
CA ASN A 261 -6.05 2.30 0.52
C ASN A 261 -5.70 1.20 -0.49
N GLY A 262 -6.39 0.07 -0.48
CA GLY A 262 -6.28 -0.96 -1.50
C GLY A 262 -6.86 -0.49 -2.83
N THR A 263 -6.31 -1.00 -3.92
CA THR A 263 -6.80 -0.76 -5.28
C THR A 263 -7.98 -1.71 -5.54
N ILE A 264 -9.14 -1.15 -5.83
CA ILE A 264 -10.31 -1.95 -6.21
C ILE A 264 -9.98 -2.71 -7.51
N GLY A 265 -10.26 -4.02 -7.54
CA GLY A 265 -9.98 -4.88 -8.69
C GLY A 265 -8.57 -5.49 -8.75
N PHE A 266 -7.71 -5.19 -7.77
CA PHE A 266 -6.36 -5.75 -7.72
C PHE A 266 -6.32 -7.28 -7.84
N PHE A 267 -7.26 -7.97 -7.19
CA PHE A 267 -7.33 -9.44 -7.14
C PHE A 267 -8.29 -10.07 -8.17
N ASP A 268 -8.81 -9.33 -9.15
CA ASP A 268 -9.71 -9.89 -10.16
C ASP A 268 -9.09 -11.05 -10.95
N SER A 269 -7.78 -10.98 -11.15
CA SER A 269 -7.04 -12.02 -11.87
C SER A 269 -7.05 -13.36 -11.13
N ILE A 270 -7.22 -13.38 -9.80
CA ILE A 270 -7.22 -14.60 -8.98
C ILE A 270 -8.62 -15.10 -8.60
N LEU A 271 -9.67 -14.30 -8.80
CA LEU A 271 -11.06 -14.68 -8.47
C LEU A 271 -11.75 -15.34 -9.67
N ARG A 272 -12.58 -16.36 -9.41
CA ARG A 272 -13.39 -17.02 -10.46
C ARG A 272 -14.53 -16.14 -10.95
N ASN A 273 -15.25 -15.53 -10.01
CA ASN A 273 -16.38 -14.66 -10.27
C ASN A 273 -16.01 -13.25 -9.84
N VAL A 274 -15.61 -12.43 -10.81
CA VAL A 274 -15.24 -11.04 -10.57
C VAL A 274 -16.50 -10.18 -10.49
N PRO A 275 -16.65 -9.32 -9.48
CA PRO A 275 -17.77 -8.37 -9.41
C PRO A 275 -17.78 -7.45 -10.62
N MET A 276 -18.95 -7.26 -11.23
CA MET A 276 -19.08 -6.27 -12.32
C MET A 276 -18.82 -4.87 -11.75
N ARG A 277 -17.84 -4.17 -12.30
CA ARG A 277 -17.56 -2.77 -11.97
C ARG A 277 -17.84 -1.91 -13.19
N GLU A 278 -18.70 -0.92 -13.02
CA GLU A 278 -18.94 0.07 -14.08
C GLU A 278 -17.66 0.88 -14.29
N ASN A 279 -17.07 0.74 -15.46
CA ASN A 279 -15.99 1.62 -15.87
C ASN A 279 -16.60 2.88 -16.48
N ASN A 280 -16.76 3.92 -15.67
CA ASN A 280 -17.11 5.25 -16.17
C ASN A 280 -15.89 5.89 -16.85
N TRP A 281 -15.59 5.44 -18.07
CA TRP A 281 -14.55 6.02 -18.92
C TRP A 281 -15.01 7.38 -19.46
N ASN A 282 -14.88 8.44 -18.66
CA ASN A 282 -14.85 9.79 -19.22
C ASN A 282 -13.44 10.01 -19.79
N ILE A 283 -13.31 9.99 -21.11
CA ILE A 283 -12.06 10.30 -21.80
C ILE A 283 -11.71 11.76 -21.47
N MET A 284 -10.49 12.02 -20.98
CA MET A 284 -10.04 13.39 -20.78
C MET A 284 -10.03 14.12 -22.14
N GLU A 285 -10.74 15.23 -22.20
CA GLU A 285 -10.90 16.02 -23.42
C GLU A 285 -9.64 16.85 -23.72
N GLU A 286 -9.50 17.27 -24.97
CA GLU A 286 -8.51 18.27 -25.38
C GLU A 286 -8.87 19.65 -24.78
N CYS A 287 -7.86 20.43 -24.43
CA CYS A 287 -8.04 21.77 -23.90
C CYS A 287 -8.55 22.75 -24.95
N ILE A 288 -9.61 23.47 -24.64
CA ILE A 288 -10.04 24.61 -25.46
C ILE A 288 -9.09 25.79 -25.17
N ASN A 289 -8.23 26.14 -26.13
CA ASN A 289 -7.47 27.40 -26.19
C ASN A 289 -6.44 27.72 -25.07
N TYR A 290 -5.82 26.72 -24.42
CA TYR A 290 -4.65 26.99 -23.57
C TYR A 290 -3.39 27.08 -24.44
N GLY A 291 -3.08 28.23 -25.04
CA GLY A 291 -1.80 28.40 -25.75
C GLY A 291 -1.88 29.01 -27.14
N SER A 292 -3.01 29.63 -27.52
CA SER A 292 -2.92 30.65 -28.56
C SER A 292 -2.04 31.78 -28.03
N VAL A 293 -1.22 32.35 -28.90
CA VAL A 293 -0.32 33.45 -28.53
C VAL A 293 -1.10 34.68 -28.06
N ASP A 294 -2.37 34.77 -28.44
CA ASP A 294 -3.33 35.76 -27.94
C ASP A 294 -3.65 35.60 -26.44
N VAL A 295 -3.62 34.37 -25.91
CA VAL A 295 -3.93 34.07 -24.50
C VAL A 295 -2.72 34.28 -23.59
N LEU A 296 -1.50 34.04 -24.08
CA LEU A 296 -0.34 34.00 -23.21
C LEU A 296 0.21 35.39 -22.83
N GLN A 297 0.02 36.47 -23.60
CA GLN A 297 0.61 37.80 -23.31
C GLN A 297 2.10 37.81 -22.87
N CYS A 298 2.79 36.69 -23.05
CA CYS A 298 4.19 36.50 -22.70
C CYS A 298 5.04 37.24 -23.76
N GLN A 299 6.25 37.70 -23.40
CA GLN A 299 7.07 38.62 -24.23
C GLN A 299 7.02 38.31 -25.73
N LYS A 300 6.83 39.35 -26.56
CA LYS A 300 6.73 39.22 -28.02
C LYS A 300 7.95 38.49 -28.60
N MET A 301 7.77 37.23 -28.93
CA MET A 301 8.73 36.43 -29.71
C MET A 301 8.98 37.10 -31.07
N PRO A 302 10.21 37.13 -31.60
CA PRO A 302 10.49 37.66 -32.93
C PRO A 302 9.61 36.97 -34.00
N SER A 303 9.12 37.73 -34.98
CA SER A 303 8.11 37.26 -35.94
C SER A 303 8.55 36.04 -36.78
N GLU A 304 9.85 35.87 -37.01
CA GLU A 304 10.38 34.74 -37.78
C GLU A 304 10.46 33.45 -36.97
N GLU A 305 10.77 33.52 -35.68
CA GLU A 305 10.71 32.35 -34.79
C GLU A 305 9.28 31.90 -34.57
N TYR A 306 8.34 32.84 -34.48
CA TYR A 306 6.91 32.55 -34.44
C TYR A 306 6.45 31.73 -35.65
N LYS A 307 6.79 32.16 -36.86
CA LYS A 307 6.40 31.43 -38.09
C LYS A 307 7.00 30.02 -38.12
N LYS A 308 8.27 29.88 -37.72
CA LYS A 308 8.93 28.56 -37.67
C LYS A 308 8.24 27.62 -36.68
N LEU A 309 7.91 28.12 -35.48
CA LEU A 309 7.21 27.34 -34.46
C LEU A 309 5.79 26.97 -34.87
N SER A 310 5.00 27.93 -35.40
CA SER A 310 3.63 27.67 -35.89
C SER A 310 3.63 26.59 -36.97
N ASN A 311 4.51 26.74 -37.98
CA ASN A 311 4.61 25.76 -39.06
C ASN A 311 5.05 24.38 -38.54
N HIS A 312 5.92 24.31 -37.54
CA HIS A 312 6.31 23.04 -36.94
C HIS A 312 5.14 22.36 -36.20
N LEU A 313 4.43 23.10 -35.36
CA LEU A 313 3.30 22.59 -34.59
C LEU A 313 2.11 22.17 -35.48
N GLU A 314 1.93 22.83 -36.63
CA GLU A 314 0.90 22.47 -37.62
C GLU A 314 1.26 21.21 -38.43
N THR A 315 2.55 20.96 -38.67
CA THR A 315 3.00 19.88 -39.56
C THR A 315 3.42 18.61 -38.83
N CYS A 316 3.64 18.67 -37.52
CA CYS A 316 4.06 17.53 -36.74
C CYS A 316 2.89 16.61 -36.36
N SER A 317 3.16 15.31 -36.27
CA SER A 317 2.17 14.32 -35.84
C SER A 317 1.97 14.40 -34.33
N SER A 318 0.72 14.58 -33.90
CA SER A 318 0.36 14.59 -32.47
C SER A 318 -0.42 13.34 -32.06
N SER A 319 -0.18 12.87 -30.82
CA SER A 319 -1.05 11.86 -30.22
C SER A 319 -2.41 12.49 -29.91
N LYS A 320 -3.47 11.95 -30.51
CA LYS A 320 -4.84 12.45 -30.34
C LYS A 320 -5.59 11.83 -29.16
N ASN A 321 -5.04 10.78 -28.57
CA ASN A 321 -5.70 10.01 -27.52
C ASN A 321 -4.72 9.71 -26.38
N LEU A 322 -4.95 10.31 -25.22
CA LEU A 322 -4.35 9.87 -23.96
C LEU A 322 -5.38 9.02 -23.22
N PRO A 323 -5.10 7.75 -22.88
CA PRO A 323 -6.01 6.89 -22.13
C PRO A 323 -6.01 7.26 -20.64
N ILE A 324 -6.15 8.56 -20.34
CA ILE A 324 -6.05 9.14 -18.99
C ILE A 324 -7.40 9.79 -18.68
N TYR A 325 -7.91 9.54 -17.47
CA TYR A 325 -9.19 10.08 -16.98
C TYR A 325 -8.95 11.33 -16.14
N SER A 326 -9.71 12.40 -16.43
CA SER A 326 -9.81 13.56 -15.54
C SER A 326 -11.00 14.44 -15.91
N THR A 327 -11.79 14.85 -14.92
CA THR A 327 -12.85 15.88 -15.10
C THR A 327 -12.34 17.29 -14.87
N ASN A 328 -11.23 17.44 -14.13
CA ASN A 328 -10.64 18.72 -13.76
C ASN A 328 -9.43 19.10 -14.62
N HIS A 329 -9.03 18.23 -15.56
CA HIS A 329 -7.89 18.47 -16.44
C HIS A 329 -8.30 18.23 -17.89
N CYS A 330 -7.52 18.79 -18.80
CA CYS A 330 -7.59 18.51 -20.23
C CYS A 330 -6.16 18.32 -20.74
N PHE A 331 -6.01 17.70 -21.91
CA PHE A 331 -4.69 17.54 -22.52
C PHE A 331 -4.48 18.49 -23.68
N GLN A 332 -3.22 18.74 -23.99
CA GLN A 332 -2.81 19.42 -25.21
C GLN A 332 -1.56 18.75 -25.74
N SER A 333 -1.59 18.38 -27.01
CA SER A 333 -0.48 17.70 -27.67
C SER A 333 0.30 18.68 -28.53
N TYR A 334 1.62 18.71 -28.32
CA TYR A 334 2.58 19.43 -29.13
C TYR A 334 3.54 18.40 -29.74
N CYS A 335 3.24 17.98 -30.97
CA CYS A 335 3.97 16.94 -31.67
C CYS A 335 4.01 15.63 -30.83
N GLU A 336 5.19 15.08 -30.57
CA GLU A 336 5.39 13.87 -29.79
C GLU A 336 5.13 14.02 -28.27
N ASN A 337 4.94 15.25 -27.77
CA ASN A 337 4.75 15.53 -26.35
C ASN A 337 3.31 15.95 -26.07
N SER A 338 2.80 15.61 -24.88
CA SER A 338 1.50 16.11 -24.41
C SER A 338 1.63 16.67 -23.01
N ILE A 339 0.94 17.77 -22.74
CA ILE A 339 0.79 18.35 -21.42
C ILE A 339 -0.63 18.12 -20.92
N ILE A 340 -0.77 17.97 -19.60
CA ILE A 340 -2.07 17.88 -18.92
C ILE A 340 -2.18 19.11 -18.04
N VAL A 341 -3.21 19.92 -18.27
CA VAL A 341 -3.41 21.19 -17.55
C VAL A 341 -4.74 21.16 -16.82
N ASN A 342 -4.79 21.86 -15.68
CA ASN A 342 -5.97 21.95 -14.83
C ASN A 342 -6.96 22.97 -15.42
N LYS A 343 -8.21 22.54 -15.67
CA LYS A 343 -9.31 23.37 -16.19
C LYS A 343 -9.66 24.56 -15.28
N LYS A 344 -9.25 24.54 -13.99
CA LYS A 344 -9.54 25.58 -12.98
C LYS A 344 -8.36 26.54 -12.68
N GLY A 345 -7.26 26.47 -13.43
CA GLY A 345 -6.17 27.43 -13.27
C GLY A 345 -6.57 28.82 -13.76
N ASN A 346 -6.65 29.81 -12.85
CA ASN A 346 -6.70 31.22 -13.23
C ASN A 346 -5.57 31.49 -14.22
N GLY A 347 -5.87 32.14 -15.35
CA GLY A 347 -5.00 32.37 -16.52
C GLY A 347 -3.70 33.14 -16.25
N LEU A 348 -2.83 32.60 -15.40
CA LEU A 348 -1.49 33.08 -15.13
C LEU A 348 -0.53 32.36 -16.09
N CYS A 349 0.17 33.14 -16.91
CA CYS A 349 1.12 32.64 -17.91
C CYS A 349 2.19 31.76 -17.22
N CYS A 350 2.14 30.43 -17.41
CA CYS A 350 3.33 29.61 -17.18
C CYS A 350 4.16 29.70 -18.46
N SER A 351 5.35 30.30 -18.38
CA SER A 351 6.24 30.46 -19.52
C SER A 351 6.80 29.10 -19.94
N ILE A 352 6.36 28.60 -21.10
CA ILE A 352 6.97 27.45 -21.78
C ILE A 352 8.05 28.03 -22.70
N ASN A 353 9.32 27.72 -22.42
CA ASN A 353 10.42 28.10 -23.30
C ASN A 353 10.68 26.97 -24.29
N PHE A 354 10.63 27.28 -25.56
CA PHE A 354 11.06 26.39 -26.62
C PHE A 354 12.50 26.74 -26.98
N GLU A 355 13.43 25.81 -26.80
CA GLU A 355 14.82 25.98 -27.25
C GLU A 355 15.02 25.19 -28.55
N MET A 356 15.55 25.87 -29.56
CA MET A 356 15.92 25.26 -30.84
C MET A 356 17.35 24.73 -30.75
N ASP A 357 17.50 23.40 -30.74
CA ASP A 357 18.77 22.76 -31.12
C ASP A 357 18.68 22.41 -32.61
N GLU A 358 19.79 22.46 -33.36
CA GLU A 358 19.87 22.39 -34.83
C GLU A 358 19.29 21.10 -35.45
N ARG A 359 18.78 20.17 -34.63
CA ARG A 359 18.10 18.95 -35.06
C ARG A 359 16.80 18.60 -34.31
N ARG A 360 16.40 19.35 -33.26
CA ARG A 360 15.18 19.07 -32.46
C ARG A 360 14.67 20.33 -31.76
N TRP A 361 13.35 20.43 -31.63
CA TRP A 361 12.72 21.33 -30.68
C TRP A 361 12.77 20.68 -29.29
N ILE A 362 13.38 21.36 -28.32
CA ILE A 362 13.37 20.95 -26.91
C ILE A 362 12.43 21.89 -26.17
N VAL A 363 11.38 21.34 -25.57
CA VAL A 363 10.45 22.10 -24.73
C VAL A 363 11.00 22.12 -23.30
N TRP A 364 11.39 23.30 -22.83
CA TRP A 364 11.76 23.54 -21.44
C TRP A 364 10.63 24.24 -20.70
N PHE A 365 10.40 23.83 -19.46
CA PHE A 365 9.58 24.60 -18.53
C PHE A 365 10.50 25.54 -17.75
N VAL A 366 10.22 26.84 -17.76
CA VAL A 366 10.95 27.79 -16.91
C VAL A 366 10.38 27.69 -15.50
N GLU A 367 11.17 27.18 -14.57
CA GLU A 367 10.88 27.24 -13.15
C GLU A 367 11.08 28.67 -12.66
N ASN A 368 9.99 29.43 -12.55
CA ASN A 368 9.99 30.64 -11.73
C ASN A 368 9.56 30.22 -10.31
N VAL A 369 10.52 30.21 -9.38
CA VAL A 369 10.39 29.66 -8.02
C VAL A 369 9.35 30.41 -7.17
N ASP A 370 8.91 31.60 -7.61
CA ASP A 370 7.89 32.42 -6.93
C ASP A 370 6.51 32.44 -7.63
N SER A 371 6.27 31.55 -8.60
CA SER A 371 4.97 31.47 -9.30
C SER A 371 4.07 30.33 -8.73
N PRO A 372 2.75 30.52 -8.57
CA PRO A 372 1.81 29.48 -8.16
C PRO A 372 1.70 28.27 -9.12
N CYS A 373 2.46 28.24 -10.23
CA CYS A 373 2.48 27.18 -11.25
C CYS A 373 2.92 25.77 -10.73
N ILE A 374 3.24 25.60 -9.44
CA ILE A 374 3.84 24.37 -8.89
C ILE A 374 2.88 23.15 -8.81
N ASN A 375 1.62 23.25 -9.26
CA ASN A 375 0.69 22.11 -9.19
C ASN A 375 0.59 21.25 -10.47
N SER A 376 1.41 21.49 -11.48
CA SER A 376 1.43 20.69 -12.71
C SER A 376 2.38 19.50 -12.58
N PHE A 377 1.82 18.29 -12.53
CA PHE A 377 2.59 17.03 -12.51
C PHE A 377 3.59 16.96 -13.68
N ARG A 378 4.88 16.74 -13.39
CA ARG A 378 5.87 16.33 -14.40
C ARG A 378 5.62 14.86 -14.77
N ILE A 379 5.03 14.60 -15.93
CA ILE A 379 5.13 13.27 -16.58
C ILE A 379 5.97 13.43 -17.84
N LEU A 380 7.26 13.12 -17.72
CA LEU A 380 8.15 12.85 -18.85
C LEU A 380 7.91 11.41 -19.29
N MET A 381 6.96 11.18 -20.20
CA MET A 381 6.79 9.86 -20.83
C MET A 381 7.84 9.68 -21.94
N LYS A 382 9.03 9.20 -21.58
CA LYS A 382 9.94 8.55 -22.54
C LYS A 382 9.45 7.13 -22.79
N PHE A 383 8.78 6.89 -23.92
CA PHE A 383 8.57 5.53 -24.40
C PHE A 383 9.90 5.00 -24.96
N PHE A 384 10.57 4.12 -24.21
CA PHE A 384 11.63 3.27 -24.75
C PHE A 384 10.96 2.10 -25.50
N TRP A 385 10.95 2.16 -26.83
CA TRP A 385 10.82 0.95 -27.65
C TRP A 385 12.21 0.35 -27.84
N THR A 386 12.59 -0.60 -26.98
CA THR A 386 13.74 -1.47 -27.25
C THR A 386 13.33 -2.56 -28.24
N THR A 387 13.37 -2.27 -29.54
CA THR A 387 13.46 -3.34 -30.53
C THR A 387 14.90 -3.85 -30.52
N ARG A 388 15.15 -4.98 -29.86
CA ARG A 388 16.34 -5.81 -30.10
C ARG A 388 16.34 -6.21 -31.59
N ARG A 389 17.07 -5.47 -32.43
CA ARG A 389 17.57 -6.00 -33.70
C ARG A 389 18.67 -6.99 -33.37
N GLN A 390 18.37 -8.28 -33.47
CA GLN A 390 19.40 -9.31 -33.66
C GLN A 390 20.10 -9.01 -34.99
N SER A 391 21.36 -8.58 -34.93
CA SER A 391 22.25 -8.56 -36.08
C SER A 391 22.68 -9.99 -36.38
N LYS A 392 22.08 -10.60 -37.40
CA LYS A 392 22.75 -11.63 -38.20
C LYS A 392 23.71 -10.92 -39.15
N THR A 393 25.00 -11.05 -38.92
CA THR A 393 26.03 -10.92 -39.96
C THR A 393 26.93 -12.13 -39.86
N SER A 394 26.57 -13.16 -40.64
CA SER A 394 27.50 -14.18 -41.12
C SER A 394 28.17 -13.65 -42.37
N LYS A 395 29.50 -13.53 -42.35
CA LYS A 395 30.47 -13.93 -43.39
C LYS A 395 31.81 -13.23 -43.15
N GLY A 396 32.85 -14.04 -43.08
CA GLY A 396 34.23 -13.72 -42.76
C GLY A 396 34.84 -14.95 -42.11
#